data_AF-A0A2K8SUK4-F1
#
_entry.id   AF-A0A2K8SUK4-F1
#
_cell.length_a   1.000
_cell.length_b   1.000
_cell.length_c   1.000
_cell.angle_alpha   90.00
_cell.angle_beta   90.00
_cell.angle_gamma   90.00
#
_symmetry.space_group_name_H-M   'P 1'
#
loop_
_entity.id
_entity.type
_entity.pdbx_description
1 polymer ?
#
loop_
_entity_poly.entity_id
_entity_poly.type
_entity_poly.pdbx_seq_one_letter_code
_entity_poly.pdbx_strand_id
1 'polypeptide(L)' 'MELVEERPELLEKVEVLWVDSGYDGDKFALAVWLMIQAHVEVIRRTDKEFEVLPKRWVVERTFGW' A
#
# COMPACT_ATOMS: atom_id res chain seq x y z
N MET A 1 -8.54 -10.12 -4.24
CA MET A 1 -7.93 -11.35 -4.77
C MET A 1 -8.03 -11.37 -6.29
N GLU A 2 -9.18 -10.96 -6.83
CA GLU A 2 -9.43 -10.72 -8.25
C GLU A 2 -8.26 -10.07 -9.01
N LEU A 3 -7.67 -8.96 -8.54
CA LEU A 3 -6.54 -8.32 -9.26
C LEU A 3 -5.28 -9.20 -9.37
N VAL A 4 -4.94 -9.94 -8.31
CA VAL A 4 -3.76 -10.84 -8.29
C VAL A 4 -4.00 -12.03 -9.22
N GLU A 5 -5.24 -12.48 -9.32
CA GLU A 5 -5.64 -13.62 -10.15
C GLU A 5 -5.81 -13.22 -11.63
N GLU A 6 -6.40 -12.07 -11.90
CA GLU A 6 -6.74 -11.62 -13.24
C GLU A 6 -5.60 -10.89 -13.94
N ARG A 7 -4.85 -10.05 -13.22
CA ARG A 7 -3.85 -9.13 -13.78
C ARG A 7 -2.56 -9.05 -12.94
N PRO A 8 -1.88 -10.18 -12.67
CA PRO A 8 -0.68 -10.20 -11.82
C PRO A 8 0.47 -9.33 -12.35
N GLU A 9 0.56 -9.12 -13.67
CA GLU A 9 1.60 -8.32 -14.30
C GLU A 9 1.56 -6.84 -13.90
N LEU A 10 0.41 -6.34 -13.42
CA LEU A 10 0.30 -4.98 -12.91
C LEU A 10 0.98 -4.80 -11.54
N LEU A 11 1.21 -5.90 -10.83
CA LEU A 11 1.75 -5.90 -9.48
C LEU A 11 3.24 -6.26 -9.43
N GLU A 12 3.83 -6.69 -10.55
CA GLU A 12 5.22 -7.16 -10.63
C GLU A 12 6.24 -6.12 -10.14
N LYS A 13 5.94 -4.83 -10.30
CA LYS A 13 6.82 -3.72 -9.91
C LYS A 13 6.47 -3.10 -8.55
N VAL A 14 5.47 -3.64 -7.86
CA VAL A 14 5.05 -3.10 -6.57
C VAL A 14 6.02 -3.58 -5.49
N GLU A 15 6.83 -2.67 -4.98
CA GLU A 15 7.80 -2.97 -3.91
C GLU A 15 7.24 -2.64 -2.52
N VAL A 16 6.42 -1.60 -2.41
CA VAL A 16 5.84 -1.12 -1.14
C VAL A 16 4.34 -0.90 -1.28
N LEU A 17 3.58 -1.43 -0.34
CA LEU A 17 2.13 -1.25 -0.21
C LEU A 17 1.83 -0.41 1.04
N TRP A 18 1.38 0.83 0.83
CA TRP A 18 0.87 1.68 1.91
C TRP A 18 -0.55 1.29 2.27
N VAL A 19 -0.79 1.07 3.56
CA VAL A 19 -2.10 0.67 4.07
C VAL A 19 -2.50 1.49 5.28
N ASP A 20 -3.81 1.57 5.54
CA ASP A 20 -4.34 2.17 6.77
C ASP A 20 -4.14 1.25 7.98
N SER A 21 -4.27 1.79 9.19
CA SER A 21 -4.07 1.06 10.45
C SER A 21 -5.02 -0.12 10.68
N GLY A 22 -6.07 -0.28 9.87
CA GLY A 22 -6.93 -1.46 9.91
C GLY A 22 -6.28 -2.72 9.31
N TYR A 23 -5.22 -2.56 8.53
CA TYR A 23 -4.48 -3.62 7.84
C TYR A 23 -3.07 -3.83 8.44
N ASP A 24 -2.98 -3.72 9.77
CA ASP A 24 -1.73 -3.84 10.51
C ASP A 24 -1.45 -5.29 10.95
N GLY A 25 -0.18 -5.57 11.25
CA GLY A 25 0.29 -6.81 11.87
C GLY A 25 0.98 -7.80 10.93
N ASP A 26 1.83 -8.63 11.53
CA ASP A 26 2.73 -9.56 10.83
C ASP A 26 2.00 -10.52 9.89
N LYS A 27 0.80 -10.97 10.26
CA LYS A 27 0.01 -11.90 9.42
C LYS A 27 -0.39 -11.26 8.10
N PHE A 28 -0.80 -9.99 8.14
CA PHE A 28 -1.18 -9.27 6.94
C PHE A 28 0.05 -8.98 6.08
N ALA A 29 1.12 -8.47 6.69
CA ALA A 29 2.39 -8.22 6.00
C ALA A 29 2.95 -9.48 5.33
N LEU A 30 2.92 -10.62 6.03
CA LEU A 30 3.36 -11.90 5.48
C LEU A 30 2.48 -12.36 4.32
N ALA A 31 1.15 -12.20 4.41
CA ALA A 31 0.25 -12.54 3.31
C ALA A 31 0.56 -11.72 2.05
N VAL A 32 0.75 -10.40 2.19
CA VAL A 32 1.13 -9.52 1.07
C VAL A 32 2.48 -9.93 0.49
N TRP A 33 3.46 -10.19 1.34
CA TRP A 33 4.78 -10.67 0.91
C TRP A 33 4.66 -11.97 0.10
N LEU A 34 3.93 -12.97 0.59
CA LEU A 34 3.75 -14.24 -0.11
C LEU A 34 3.01 -14.10 -1.45
N MET A 35 2.12 -13.11 -1.59
CA MET A 35 1.36 -12.90 -2.82
C MET A 35 2.15 -12.15 -3.90
N ILE A 36 2.87 -11.08 -3.53
CA ILE A 36 3.47 -10.16 -4.51
C ILE A 36 4.90 -9.70 -4.17
N GLN A 37 5.51 -10.24 -3.12
CA GLN A 37 6.86 -9.87 -2.64
C GLN A 37 7.00 -8.37 -2.30
N ALA A 38 5.91 -7.72 -1.91
CA ALA A 38 5.91 -6.32 -1.49
C ALA A 38 5.96 -6.17 0.04
N HIS A 39 6.62 -5.11 0.50
CA HIS A 39 6.62 -4.72 1.91
C HIS A 39 5.38 -3.90 2.25
N VAL A 40 4.80 -4.12 3.43
CA VAL A 40 3.67 -3.33 3.92
C VAL A 40 4.17 -2.22 4.83
N GLU A 41 3.75 -0.99 4.53
CA GLU A 41 3.99 0.18 5.36
C GLU A 41 2.63 0.71 5.86
N VAL A 42 2.43 0.68 7.18
CA VAL A 42 1.18 1.14 7.80
C VAL A 42 1.25 2.64 8.01
N ILE A 43 0.44 3.39 7.24
CA ILE A 43 0.29 4.82 7.39
C ILE A 43 -0.84 5.07 8.38
N ARG A 44 -0.48 5.51 9.59
CA ARG A 44 -1.42 5.78 10.66
C ARG A 44 -1.12 7.12 11.32
N ARG A 45 -2.18 7.75 11.82
CA ARG A 45 -2.07 8.92 12.70
C ARG A 45 -1.59 8.48 14.07
N THR A 46 -0.54 9.10 14.56
CA THR A 46 -0.03 8.86 15.92
C THR A 46 -0.46 9.96 16.89
N ASP A 47 -0.70 11.17 16.37
CA ASP A 47 -1.07 12.31 17.19
C ASP A 47 -2.58 12.49 17.34
N LYS A 48 -2.97 13.18 18.42
CA LYS A 48 -4.38 13.53 18.70
C LYS A 48 -4.86 14.74 17.89
N GLU A 49 -3.93 15.61 17.52
CA GLU A 49 -4.21 16.80 16.71
C GLU A 49 -4.24 16.45 15.22
N PHE A 50 -4.64 17.41 14.39
CA PHE A 50 -4.58 17.23 12.94
C PHE A 50 -3.13 17.21 12.48
N GLU A 51 -2.72 16.13 11.82
CA GLU A 51 -1.43 16.02 11.14
C GLU A 51 -1.63 15.62 9.68
N VAL A 52 -0.76 16.15 8.81
CA VAL A 52 -0.73 15.75 7.40
C VAL A 52 0.02 14.44 7.31
N LEU A 53 -0.70 13.36 7.00
CA LEU A 53 -0.08 12.06 6.82
C LEU A 53 0.68 12.01 5.49
N PRO A 54 1.95 11.55 5.50
CA PRO A 54 2.70 11.38 4.28
C PRO A 54 1.98 10.35 3.39
N LYS A 55 1.96 10.61 2.07
CA LYS A 55 1.61 9.64 1.03
C LYS A 55 0.15 9.14 0.98
N ARG A 56 -0.80 9.82 1.63
CA ARG A 56 -2.23 9.42 1.61
C ARG A 56 -2.96 9.69 0.28
N TRP A 57 -2.46 10.63 -0.51
CA TRP A 57 -3.05 11.06 -1.78
C TRP A 57 -1.99 11.27 -2.87
N VAL A 58 -1.04 10.34 -2.99
CA VAL A 58 -0.08 10.38 -4.10
C VAL A 58 -0.82 9.98 -5.36
N VAL A 59 -1.07 10.96 -6.22
CA VAL A 59 -1.57 10.72 -7.57
C VAL A 59 -0.39 10.93 -8.51
N GLU A 60 0.16 9.85 -9.04
CA GLU A 60 1.06 9.96 -10.18
C GLU A 60 0.24 10.41 -11.39
N ARG A 61 0.46 11.65 -11.81
CA ARG A 61 -0.09 12.18 -13.05
C ARG A 61 1.01 12.12 -14.08
N THR A 62 0.81 11.37 -15.14
CA THR A 62 1.58 11.59 -16.37
C THR A 62 1.34 13.04 -16.78
N PHE A 63 2.40 13.82 -17.02
CA PHE A 63 2.32 15.24 -17.40
C PHE A 63 1.66 15.43 -18.78
N GLY A 64 0.36 15.14 -18.87
CA GLY A 64 -0.52 15.52 -19.97
C GLY A 64 -1.30 16.75 -19.55
N TRP A 65 -1.04 17.85 -20.25
CA TRP A 65 -1.73 19.13 -20.16
C TRP A 65 -3.20 19.00 -20.56
#